data_AF-A0A7C3JMU4-F1
#
_entry.id   AF-A0A7C3JMU4-F1
#
_cell.length_a   1.000
_cell.length_b   1.000
_cell.length_c   1.000
_cell.angle_alpha   90.00
_cell.angle_beta   90.00
_cell.angle_gamma   90.00
#
_symmetry.space_group_name_H-M   'P 1'
#
loop_
_entity.id
_entity.type
_entity.pdbx_description
1 polymer ?
#
loop_
_entity_poly.entity_id
_entity_poly.type
_entity_poly.pdbx_seq_one_letter_code
_entity_poly.pdbx_strand_id
1 'polypeptide(L)'
;MQHTEQVGLKRALNLWFLTFYGLGTILGAGIYVLVGKVAGVAGLYAPVAFLAAALVAALTAFSYAELASRFPKSAGEAVYVQEGFGMRPLSVTVGLLLVLSGLVSSATLAKGFVGYLDLFIELPDWLVITLLVAALGALAAWGIAESAAAAAVATVIEIAGLILIVAVSTESIATLPARLPELAPPFESAAWGGIAAGAFLAFYAFIGFEDMVNVAEEVKEPRRTLPRAIILAVAISTTLYLAVATAAVLALPLEELSRSAAPLALMFERATGQAPVVIGAISLFAVVNGALVQIIMGARVLYGMSEAGWLPRWFARVHARRRTPHHATAFMTAAVLVLALALPLLTLAKATSFIILVVFSLIHLSLAAIKRRRPPPHGVRAYPRWVPVAGFFLSVAMVAFQLHELARG
;
A
#
# COMPACT_ATOMS: atom_id res chain seq x y z
N MET A 1 9.39 -27.28 36.57
CA MET A 1 9.18 -26.16 35.63
C MET A 1 8.86 -26.75 34.27
N GLN A 2 7.58 -26.84 33.91
CA GLN A 2 7.15 -27.33 32.61
C GLN A 2 7.47 -26.24 31.57
N HIS A 3 8.35 -26.55 30.62
CA HIS A 3 8.50 -25.73 29.42
C HIS A 3 7.18 -25.82 28.65
N THR A 4 6.36 -24.78 28.74
CA THR A 4 5.30 -24.55 27.77
C THR A 4 6.01 -24.33 26.43
N GLU A 5 6.13 -25.37 25.61
CA GLU A 5 6.44 -25.20 24.18
C GLU A 5 5.38 -24.25 23.64
N GLN A 6 5.78 -23.00 23.36
CA GLN A 6 4.93 -22.07 22.66
C GLN A 6 4.66 -22.69 21.28
N VAL A 7 3.44 -23.17 21.07
CA VAL A 7 2.96 -23.65 19.78
C VAL A 7 3.06 -22.48 18.81
N GLY A 8 4.14 -22.44 18.03
CA GLY A 8 4.39 -21.39 17.04
C GLY A 8 3.46 -21.50 15.83
N LEU A 9 3.30 -20.40 15.10
CA LEU A 9 2.51 -20.37 13.86
C LEU A 9 3.06 -21.37 12.83
N LYS A 10 2.18 -22.00 12.06
CA LYS A 10 2.56 -22.99 11.04
C LYS A 10 3.23 -22.27 9.86
N ARG A 11 4.48 -22.64 9.56
CA ARG A 11 5.23 -22.13 8.40
C ARG A 11 4.66 -22.67 7.08
N ALA A 12 3.63 -22.01 6.55
CA ALA A 12 2.93 -22.42 5.34
C ALA A 12 3.33 -21.61 4.09
N LEU A 13 3.75 -20.35 4.25
CA LEU A 13 3.92 -19.42 3.14
C LEU A 13 5.25 -19.66 2.42
N ASN A 14 5.18 -20.02 1.14
CA ASN A 14 6.34 -20.12 0.26
C ASN A 14 6.60 -18.79 -0.46
N LEU A 15 7.67 -18.72 -1.26
CA LEU A 15 8.05 -17.52 -2.01
C LEU A 15 6.89 -16.96 -2.85
N TRP A 16 6.23 -17.79 -3.65
CA TRP A 16 5.20 -17.33 -4.57
C TRP A 16 3.92 -16.89 -3.84
N PHE A 17 3.47 -17.64 -2.83
CA PHE A 17 2.35 -17.23 -1.99
C PHE A 17 2.62 -15.88 -1.33
N LEU A 18 3.83 -15.70 -0.80
CA LEU A 18 4.21 -14.44 -0.18
C LEU A 18 4.31 -13.30 -1.20
N THR A 19 4.86 -13.54 -2.40
CA THR A 19 4.90 -12.55 -3.48
C THR A 19 3.49 -12.15 -3.92
N PHE A 20 2.56 -13.10 -4.11
CA PHE A 20 1.17 -12.78 -4.44
C PHE A 20 0.46 -12.08 -3.29
N TYR A 21 0.70 -12.47 -2.04
CA TYR A 21 0.18 -11.74 -0.88
C TYR A 21 0.65 -10.28 -0.89
N GLY A 22 1.96 -10.05 -1.06
CA GLY A 22 2.53 -8.71 -1.15
C GLY A 22 2.07 -7.92 -2.37
N LEU A 23 1.86 -8.57 -3.51
CA LEU A 23 1.26 -7.92 -4.67
C LEU A 23 -0.17 -7.51 -4.39
N GLY A 24 -0.98 -8.33 -3.72
CA GLY A 24 -2.37 -7.97 -3.40
C GLY A 24 -2.47 -6.77 -2.47
N THR A 25 -1.54 -6.66 -1.52
CA THR A 25 -1.48 -5.51 -0.61
C THR A 25 -1.02 -4.24 -1.33
N ILE A 26 -0.08 -4.34 -2.29
CA ILE A 26 0.36 -3.21 -3.12
C ILE A 26 -0.72 -2.79 -4.12
N LEU A 27 -1.24 -3.75 -4.89
CA LEU A 27 -2.16 -3.50 -6.01
C LEU A 27 -3.45 -2.87 -5.51
N GLY A 28 -4.10 -3.50 -4.52
CA GLY A 28 -5.29 -3.00 -3.83
C GLY A 28 -6.21 -2.18 -4.76
N ALA A 29 -6.67 -1.02 -4.28
CA ALA A 29 -7.33 -0.05 -5.17
C ALA A 29 -6.43 1.13 -5.56
N GLY A 30 -5.14 1.11 -5.21
CA GLY A 30 -4.23 2.24 -5.41
C GLY A 30 -4.20 2.68 -6.87
N ILE A 31 -3.75 1.80 -7.77
CA ILE A 31 -3.70 2.11 -9.21
C ILE A 31 -5.10 2.23 -9.83
N TYR A 32 -6.05 1.41 -9.39
CA TYR A 32 -7.41 1.37 -9.91
C TYR A 32 -8.10 2.73 -9.75
N VAL A 33 -7.94 3.37 -8.60
CA VAL A 33 -8.64 4.62 -8.27
C VAL A 33 -7.78 5.85 -8.57
N LEU A 34 -6.47 5.80 -8.30
CA LEU A 34 -5.65 7.02 -8.30
C LEU A 34 -4.95 7.32 -9.61
N VAL A 35 -4.86 6.39 -10.58
CA VAL A 35 -4.13 6.65 -11.84
C VAL A 35 -4.65 7.91 -12.54
N GLY A 36 -5.98 8.11 -12.57
CA GLY A 36 -6.58 9.29 -13.16
C GLY A 36 -6.27 10.56 -12.38
N LYS A 37 -6.29 10.48 -11.05
CA LYS A 37 -5.92 11.62 -10.18
C LYS A 37 -4.44 11.99 -10.27
N VAL A 38 -3.56 11.02 -10.41
CA VAL A 38 -2.13 11.25 -10.67
C VAL A 38 -1.97 11.94 -12.02
N ALA A 39 -2.67 11.49 -13.06
CA ALA A 39 -2.66 12.15 -14.37
C ALA A 39 -3.24 13.57 -14.33
N GLY A 40 -4.21 13.84 -13.45
CA GLY A 40 -4.72 15.20 -13.24
C GLY A 40 -3.70 16.19 -12.69
N VAL A 41 -2.69 15.70 -11.95
CA VAL A 41 -1.64 16.55 -11.34
C VAL A 41 -0.36 16.55 -12.18
N ALA A 42 0.07 15.39 -12.67
CA ALA A 42 1.28 15.22 -13.46
C ALA A 42 1.07 15.39 -14.97
N GLY A 43 -0.18 15.50 -15.43
CA GLY A 43 -0.53 15.54 -16.85
C GLY A 43 -0.10 14.26 -17.58
N LEU A 44 0.42 14.44 -18.81
CA LEU A 44 0.97 13.34 -19.61
C LEU A 44 2.18 12.67 -18.93
N TYR A 45 2.81 13.32 -17.95
CA TYR A 45 3.97 12.80 -17.24
C TYR A 45 3.62 11.86 -16.07
N ALA A 46 2.35 11.42 -15.95
CA ALA A 46 1.94 10.42 -14.97
C ALA A 46 2.85 9.17 -14.94
N PRO A 47 3.30 8.58 -16.08
CA PRO A 47 4.23 7.46 -16.05
C PRO A 47 5.57 7.80 -15.38
N VAL A 48 6.07 9.02 -15.57
CA VAL A 48 7.31 9.51 -14.93
C VAL A 48 7.09 9.69 -13.42
N ALA A 49 5.93 10.19 -13.01
CA ALA A 49 5.54 10.27 -11.60
C ALA A 49 5.48 8.88 -10.94
N PHE A 50 4.87 7.88 -11.60
CA PHE A 50 4.88 6.50 -11.12
C PHE A 50 6.30 5.91 -11.06
N LEU A 51 7.17 6.21 -12.02
CA LEU A 51 8.57 5.78 -11.99
C LEU A 51 9.34 6.40 -10.82
N ALA A 52 9.14 7.70 -10.55
CA ALA A 52 9.74 8.38 -9.41
C ALA A 52 9.26 7.79 -8.07
N ALA A 53 7.96 7.53 -7.94
CA ALA A 53 7.40 6.83 -6.78
C ALA A 53 7.98 5.42 -6.61
N ALA A 54 8.10 4.67 -7.72
CA ALA A 54 8.70 3.34 -7.74
C ALA A 54 10.15 3.34 -7.28
N LEU A 55 10.93 4.37 -7.63
CA LEU A 55 12.32 4.49 -7.18
C LEU A 55 12.43 4.63 -5.65
N VAL A 56 11.55 5.43 -5.05
CA VAL A 56 11.48 5.59 -3.59
C VAL A 56 11.02 4.29 -2.92
N ALA A 57 10.00 3.64 -3.49
CA ALA A 57 9.55 2.33 -3.03
C ALA A 57 10.66 1.27 -3.13
N ALA A 58 11.42 1.22 -4.24
CA ALA A 58 12.48 0.25 -4.47
C ALA A 58 13.64 0.39 -3.48
N LEU A 59 14.09 1.61 -3.19
CA LEU A 59 15.11 1.84 -2.16
C LEU A 59 14.64 1.38 -0.78
N THR A 60 13.36 1.60 -0.48
CA THR A 60 12.74 1.15 0.77
C THR A 60 12.60 -0.37 0.80
N ALA A 61 12.21 -0.99 -0.30
CA ALA A 61 12.13 -2.44 -0.47
C ALA A 61 13.49 -3.12 -0.22
N PHE A 62 14.60 -2.54 -0.66
CA PHE A 62 15.94 -3.06 -0.34
C PHE A 62 16.27 -2.95 1.15
N SER A 63 15.90 -1.83 1.79
CA SER A 63 16.08 -1.66 3.24
C SER A 63 15.24 -2.68 4.02
N TYR A 64 13.98 -2.88 3.64
CA TYR A 64 13.09 -3.89 4.22
C TYR A 64 13.58 -5.31 3.97
N ALA A 65 14.06 -5.63 2.77
CA ALA A 65 14.64 -6.94 2.45
C ALA A 65 15.82 -7.28 3.38
N GLU A 66 16.70 -6.32 3.67
CA GLU A 66 17.80 -6.52 4.63
C GLU A 66 17.29 -6.65 6.07
N LEU A 67 16.37 -5.80 6.50
CA LEU A 67 15.85 -5.82 7.87
C LEU A 67 15.04 -7.08 8.16
N ALA A 68 14.14 -7.48 7.27
CA ALA A 68 13.32 -8.68 7.38
C ALA A 68 14.16 -9.96 7.41
N SER A 69 15.30 -9.97 6.71
CA SER A 69 16.22 -11.10 6.77
C SER A 69 17.11 -11.11 8.02
N ARG A 70 17.46 -9.93 8.57
CA ARG A 70 18.15 -9.81 9.86
C ARG A 70 17.24 -10.17 11.04
N PHE A 71 16.00 -9.69 11.04
CA PHE A 71 15.04 -9.79 12.14
C PHE A 71 13.67 -10.31 11.64
N PRO A 72 13.55 -11.60 11.28
CA PRO A 72 12.30 -12.18 10.79
C PRO A 72 11.30 -12.41 11.94
N LYS A 73 10.70 -11.32 12.43
CA LYS A 73 9.70 -11.31 13.50
C LYS A 73 8.45 -10.57 13.02
N SER A 74 7.29 -10.98 13.52
CA SER A 74 6.03 -10.26 13.33
C SER A 74 6.10 -8.85 13.97
N ALA A 75 5.34 -7.88 13.46
CA ALA A 75 5.40 -6.45 13.82
C ALA A 75 6.74 -5.77 13.45
N GLY A 76 7.17 -5.96 12.20
CA GLY A 76 8.52 -5.69 11.76
C GLY A 76 9.00 -4.26 11.97
N GLU A 77 8.19 -3.25 11.65
CA GLU A 77 8.64 -1.84 11.65
C GLU A 77 9.00 -1.33 13.03
N ALA A 78 8.11 -1.55 14.01
CA ALA A 78 8.35 -1.16 15.40
C ALA A 78 9.57 -1.90 15.97
N VAL A 79 9.75 -3.18 15.59
CA VAL A 79 10.92 -3.98 15.97
C VAL A 79 12.20 -3.45 15.31
N TYR A 80 12.16 -3.07 14.03
CA TYR A 80 13.33 -2.54 13.31
C TYR A 80 13.79 -1.21 13.92
N VAL A 81 12.85 -0.33 14.27
CA VAL A 81 13.13 0.93 14.97
C VAL A 81 13.68 0.68 16.37
N GLN A 82 13.13 -0.30 17.10
CA GLN A 82 13.65 -0.70 18.40
C GLN A 82 15.09 -1.24 18.31
N GLU A 83 15.40 -2.10 17.34
CA GLU A 83 16.75 -2.64 17.14
C GLU A 83 17.74 -1.58 16.63
N GLY A 84 17.26 -0.60 15.86
CA GLY A 84 18.07 0.51 15.36
C GLY A 84 18.46 1.52 16.44
N PHE A 85 17.47 2.00 17.17
CA PHE A 85 17.65 3.13 18.10
C PHE A 85 17.68 2.73 19.57
N GLY A 86 17.08 1.58 19.95
CA GLY A 86 16.90 1.19 21.34
C GLY A 86 15.86 2.01 22.10
N MET A 87 15.12 2.89 21.42
CA MET A 87 14.20 3.85 22.03
C MET A 87 12.75 3.36 21.95
N ARG A 88 12.25 2.79 23.05
CA ARG A 88 10.86 2.32 23.16
C ARG A 88 9.83 3.38 22.75
N PRO A 89 9.94 4.67 23.14
CA PRO A 89 8.98 5.69 22.71
C PRO A 89 8.90 5.84 21.19
N LEU A 90 10.03 5.75 20.48
CA LEU A 90 10.06 5.88 19.03
C LEU A 90 9.37 4.68 18.35
N SER A 91 9.60 3.48 18.87
CA SER A 91 8.94 2.25 18.40
C SER A 91 7.42 2.29 18.62
N VAL A 92 6.96 2.86 19.75
CA VAL A 92 5.55 3.12 20.03
C VAL A 92 4.97 4.10 19.00
N THR A 93 5.66 5.22 18.74
CA THR A 93 5.24 6.20 17.75
C THR A 93 5.11 5.58 16.36
N VAL A 94 6.07 4.76 15.94
CA VAL A 94 6.00 4.05 14.65
C VAL A 94 4.80 3.11 14.60
N GLY A 95 4.54 2.34 15.66
CA GLY A 95 3.35 1.50 15.75
C GLY A 95 2.04 2.28 15.62
N LEU A 96 1.93 3.44 16.27
CA LEU A 96 0.76 4.32 16.14
C LEU A 96 0.64 4.94 14.75
N LEU A 97 1.75 5.32 14.11
CA LEU A 97 1.76 5.81 12.74
C LEU A 97 1.27 4.74 11.76
N LEU A 98 1.63 3.46 11.98
CA LEU A 98 1.10 2.36 11.17
C LEU A 98 -0.40 2.17 11.35
N VAL A 99 -0.89 2.23 12.59
CA VAL A 99 -2.35 2.20 12.86
C VAL A 99 -3.04 3.36 12.14
N LEU A 100 -2.50 4.57 12.24
CA LEU A 100 -3.03 5.74 11.57
C LEU A 100 -3.01 5.59 10.05
N SER A 101 -1.94 5.04 9.48
CA SER A 101 -1.84 4.73 8.05
C SER A 101 -2.94 3.75 7.63
N GLY A 102 -3.14 2.66 8.38
CA GLY A 102 -4.19 1.68 8.12
C GLY A 102 -5.60 2.30 8.17
N LEU A 103 -5.86 3.20 9.13
CA LEU A 103 -7.12 3.95 9.22
C LEU A 103 -7.37 4.81 7.97
N VAL A 104 -6.40 5.66 7.62
CA VAL A 104 -6.52 6.60 6.50
C VAL A 104 -6.54 5.85 5.15
N SER A 105 -5.76 4.78 5.02
CA SER A 105 -5.73 3.95 3.82
C SER A 105 -7.05 3.22 3.59
N SER A 106 -7.61 2.58 4.63
CA SER A 106 -8.94 1.94 4.53
C SER A 106 -10.03 2.94 4.18
N ALA A 107 -9.97 4.16 4.72
CA ALA A 107 -10.91 5.23 4.39
C ALA A 107 -10.75 5.69 2.92
N THR A 108 -9.52 5.77 2.42
CA THR A 108 -9.22 6.08 1.01
C THR A 108 -9.85 5.04 0.08
N LEU A 109 -9.65 3.76 0.40
CA LEU A 109 -10.20 2.63 -0.33
C LEU A 109 -11.74 2.65 -0.32
N ALA A 110 -12.36 2.91 0.85
CA ALA A 110 -13.82 3.04 0.95
C ALA A 110 -14.39 4.17 0.07
N LYS A 111 -13.70 5.31 -0.05
CA LYS A 111 -14.08 6.37 -1.00
C LYS A 111 -13.90 5.95 -2.46
N GLY A 112 -12.83 5.22 -2.76
CA GLY A 112 -12.60 4.66 -4.10
C GLY A 112 -13.64 3.62 -4.52
N PHE A 113 -14.23 2.91 -3.57
CA PHE A 113 -15.31 1.94 -3.83
C PHE A 113 -16.52 2.57 -4.51
N VAL A 114 -16.91 3.77 -4.06
CA VAL A 114 -18.14 4.46 -4.52
C VAL A 114 -18.11 4.63 -6.03
N GLY A 115 -17.02 5.19 -6.58
CA GLY A 115 -16.92 5.46 -8.02
C GLY A 115 -16.99 4.21 -8.91
N TYR A 116 -16.58 3.06 -8.39
CA TYR A 116 -16.72 1.79 -9.10
C TYR A 116 -18.09 1.14 -8.91
N LEU A 117 -18.77 1.40 -7.78
CA LEU A 117 -20.10 0.88 -7.53
C LEU A 117 -21.14 1.59 -8.40
N ASP A 118 -20.95 2.88 -8.65
CA ASP A 118 -21.81 3.70 -9.50
C ASP A 118 -21.94 3.16 -10.94
N LEU A 119 -20.99 2.33 -11.39
CA LEU A 119 -21.08 1.61 -12.68
C LEU A 119 -22.22 0.58 -12.73
N PHE A 120 -22.70 0.14 -11.56
CA PHE A 120 -23.74 -0.88 -11.42
C PHE A 120 -25.01 -0.30 -10.81
N ILE A 121 -24.86 0.52 -9.78
CA ILE A 121 -25.96 1.13 -9.05
C ILE A 121 -25.50 2.46 -8.44
N GLU A 122 -26.23 3.52 -8.75
CA GLU A 122 -26.00 4.85 -8.17
C GLU A 122 -26.72 4.93 -6.81
N LEU A 123 -25.94 5.13 -5.75
CA LEU A 123 -26.44 5.32 -4.39
C LEU A 123 -25.71 6.50 -3.74
N PRO A 124 -26.30 7.17 -2.74
CA PRO A 124 -25.60 8.25 -2.04
C PRO A 124 -24.28 7.77 -1.41
N ASP A 125 -23.17 8.49 -1.66
CA ASP A 125 -21.82 8.18 -1.14
C ASP A 125 -21.82 7.73 0.33
N TRP A 126 -22.49 8.51 1.19
CA TRP A 126 -22.49 8.28 2.63
C TRP A 126 -23.09 6.93 2.99
N LEU A 127 -24.11 6.48 2.25
CA LEU A 127 -24.78 5.21 2.48
C LEU A 127 -23.87 4.05 2.06
N VAL A 128 -23.27 4.15 0.87
CA VAL A 128 -22.34 3.14 0.34
C VAL A 128 -21.15 2.96 1.28
N ILE A 129 -20.51 4.06 1.68
CA ILE A 129 -19.36 4.04 2.59
C ILE A 129 -19.76 3.44 3.95
N THR A 130 -20.91 3.83 4.50
CA THR A 130 -21.38 3.32 5.80
C THR A 130 -21.62 1.82 5.75
N LEU A 131 -22.34 1.33 4.74
CA LEU A 131 -22.64 -0.09 4.58
C LEU A 131 -21.37 -0.92 4.34
N LEU A 132 -20.48 -0.44 3.46
CA LEU A 132 -19.20 -1.10 3.18
C LEU A 132 -18.35 -1.20 4.45
N VAL A 133 -18.07 -0.08 5.12
CA VAL A 133 -17.19 -0.07 6.30
C VAL A 133 -17.78 -0.90 7.44
N ALA A 134 -19.10 -0.85 7.65
CA ALA A 134 -19.77 -1.71 8.63
C ALA A 134 -19.64 -3.21 8.28
N ALA A 135 -19.81 -3.58 7.01
CA ALA A 135 -19.62 -4.96 6.55
C ALA A 135 -18.18 -5.44 6.72
N LEU A 136 -17.20 -4.60 6.37
CA LEU A 136 -15.77 -4.89 6.56
C LEU A 136 -15.43 -5.07 8.05
N GLY A 137 -15.95 -4.20 8.92
CA GLY A 137 -15.79 -4.30 10.37
C GLY A 137 -16.40 -5.58 10.94
N ALA A 138 -17.60 -5.95 10.49
CA ALA A 138 -18.24 -7.20 10.88
C ALA A 138 -17.43 -8.42 10.42
N LEU A 139 -16.92 -8.41 9.18
CA LEU A 139 -16.10 -9.48 8.62
C LEU A 139 -14.75 -9.61 9.36
N ALA A 140 -14.10 -8.49 9.66
CA ALA A 140 -12.88 -8.45 10.46
C ALA A 140 -13.13 -9.00 11.88
N ALA A 141 -14.24 -8.62 12.52
CA ALA A 141 -14.61 -9.13 13.84
C ALA A 141 -15.00 -10.63 13.83
N TRP A 142 -15.50 -11.13 12.70
CA TRP A 142 -15.78 -12.55 12.51
C TRP A 142 -14.50 -13.38 12.40
N GLY A 143 -13.41 -12.80 11.92
CA GLY A 143 -12.12 -13.49 11.80
C GLY A 143 -12.04 -14.42 10.61
N ILE A 144 -12.84 -14.20 9.57
CA ILE A 144 -12.87 -15.01 8.33
C ILE A 144 -11.64 -14.72 7.44
N ALA A 145 -10.94 -13.61 7.66
CA ALA A 145 -10.15 -12.95 6.62
C ALA A 145 -8.62 -13.12 6.70
N GLU A 146 -8.11 -14.12 7.42
CA GLU A 146 -6.66 -14.35 7.53
C GLU A 146 -6.17 -15.49 6.64
N SER A 147 -6.93 -15.89 5.63
CA SER A 147 -6.44 -16.85 4.66
C SER A 147 -5.51 -16.14 3.67
N ALA A 148 -4.20 -16.29 3.85
CA ALA A 148 -3.21 -15.88 2.85
C ALA A 148 -3.51 -16.43 1.44
N ALA A 149 -4.24 -17.56 1.35
CA ALA A 149 -4.72 -18.09 0.09
C ALA A 149 -5.85 -17.24 -0.53
N ALA A 150 -6.79 -16.73 0.27
CA ALA A 150 -7.83 -15.83 -0.24
C ALA A 150 -7.23 -14.51 -0.74
N ALA A 151 -6.28 -13.94 0.00
CA ALA A 151 -5.53 -12.76 -0.44
C ALA A 151 -4.77 -13.04 -1.75
N ALA A 152 -4.08 -14.18 -1.85
CA ALA A 152 -3.37 -14.55 -3.09
C ALA A 152 -4.31 -14.74 -4.30
N VAL A 153 -5.49 -15.34 -4.10
CA VAL A 153 -6.51 -15.44 -5.16
C VAL A 153 -7.00 -14.07 -5.59
N ALA A 154 -7.23 -13.16 -4.64
CA ALA A 154 -7.60 -11.80 -4.94
C ALA A 154 -6.55 -11.07 -5.77
N THR A 155 -5.27 -11.22 -5.41
CA THR A 155 -4.17 -10.70 -6.20
C THR A 155 -4.17 -11.22 -7.63
N VAL A 156 -4.43 -12.52 -7.84
CA VAL A 156 -4.44 -13.08 -9.20
C VAL A 156 -5.54 -12.43 -10.04
N ILE A 157 -6.72 -12.20 -9.44
CA ILE A 157 -7.84 -11.51 -10.08
C ILE A 157 -7.47 -10.04 -10.38
N GLU A 158 -6.85 -9.35 -9.43
CA GLU A 158 -6.38 -7.97 -9.57
C GLU A 158 -5.34 -7.82 -10.68
N ILE A 159 -4.34 -8.72 -10.73
CA ILE A 159 -3.32 -8.74 -11.79
C ILE A 159 -3.96 -9.01 -13.14
N ALA A 160 -4.90 -9.96 -13.21
CA ALA A 160 -5.61 -10.27 -14.45
C ALA A 160 -6.40 -9.05 -14.96
N GLY A 161 -7.03 -8.28 -14.07
CA GLY A 161 -7.69 -7.02 -14.41
C GLY A 161 -6.73 -5.99 -15.01
N LEU A 162 -5.55 -5.79 -14.39
CA LEU A 162 -4.56 -4.85 -14.92
C LEU A 162 -3.97 -5.31 -16.26
N ILE A 163 -3.70 -6.61 -16.42
CA ILE A 163 -3.25 -7.18 -17.69
C ILE A 163 -4.31 -6.98 -18.77
N LEU A 164 -5.59 -7.18 -18.44
CA LEU A 164 -6.70 -6.94 -19.36
C LEU A 164 -6.73 -5.47 -19.82
N ILE A 165 -6.57 -4.52 -18.90
CA ILE A 165 -6.48 -3.08 -19.25
C ILE A 165 -5.33 -2.80 -20.22
N VAL A 166 -4.15 -3.36 -19.95
CA VAL A 166 -3.00 -3.20 -20.84
C VAL A 166 -3.26 -3.84 -22.21
N ALA A 167 -3.91 -5.01 -22.24
CA ALA A 167 -4.23 -5.74 -23.47
C ALA A 167 -5.23 -4.98 -24.36
N VAL A 168 -6.31 -4.44 -23.78
CA VAL A 168 -7.29 -3.63 -24.55
C VAL A 168 -6.72 -2.28 -24.98
N SER A 169 -5.66 -1.79 -24.32
CA SER A 169 -5.01 -0.53 -24.65
C SER A 169 -3.89 -0.67 -25.70
N THR A 170 -3.74 -1.84 -26.33
CA THR A 170 -2.62 -2.13 -27.27
C THR A 170 -2.58 -1.17 -28.46
N GLU A 171 -3.72 -0.78 -29.02
CA GLU A 171 -3.79 0.21 -30.10
C GLU A 171 -3.30 1.59 -29.65
N SER A 172 -3.68 2.02 -28.45
CA SER A 172 -3.20 3.29 -27.86
C SER A 172 -1.71 3.23 -27.57
N ILE A 173 -1.22 2.11 -27.02
CA ILE A 173 0.21 1.88 -26.75
C ILE A 173 1.02 1.84 -28.06
N ALA A 174 0.45 1.36 -29.16
CA ALA A 174 1.13 1.35 -30.47
C ALA A 174 1.48 2.76 -30.97
N THR A 175 0.81 3.80 -30.48
CA THR A 175 1.13 5.21 -30.79
C THR A 175 2.32 5.75 -29.99
N LEU A 176 2.79 5.03 -28.98
CA LEU A 176 3.87 5.45 -28.08
C LEU A 176 5.14 5.91 -28.82
N PRO A 177 5.67 5.22 -29.84
CA PRO A 177 6.87 5.69 -30.53
C PRO A 177 6.72 7.07 -31.17
N ALA A 178 5.53 7.37 -31.69
CA ALA A 178 5.24 8.67 -32.31
C ALA A 178 5.03 9.77 -31.27
N ARG A 179 4.43 9.44 -30.11
CA ARG A 179 4.12 10.39 -29.03
C ARG A 179 5.15 10.44 -27.92
N LEU A 180 6.25 9.69 -28.02
CA LEU A 180 7.31 9.67 -27.03
C LEU A 180 7.87 11.06 -26.69
N PRO A 181 8.03 12.00 -27.66
CA PRO A 181 8.45 13.37 -27.35
C PRO A 181 7.48 14.13 -26.44
N GLU A 182 6.18 13.82 -26.49
CA GLU A 182 5.16 14.47 -25.64
C GLU A 182 5.21 13.96 -24.19
N LEU A 183 5.66 12.71 -24.00
CA LEU A 183 5.83 12.07 -22.70
C LEU A 183 7.16 12.43 -22.03
N ALA A 184 8.09 13.02 -22.79
CA ALA A 184 9.35 13.54 -22.25
C ALA A 184 9.08 14.88 -21.53
N PRO A 185 9.33 14.97 -20.21
CA PRO A 185 9.07 16.21 -19.51
C PRO A 185 10.06 17.31 -19.95
N PRO A 186 9.58 18.52 -20.26
CA PRO A 186 10.46 19.64 -20.58
C PRO A 186 11.27 20.04 -19.34
N PHE A 187 12.37 20.76 -19.55
CA PHE A 187 13.18 21.33 -18.47
C PHE A 187 12.53 22.60 -17.88
N GLU A 188 11.27 22.48 -17.45
CA GLU A 188 10.47 23.57 -16.88
C GLU A 188 10.07 23.24 -15.44
N SER A 189 10.18 24.21 -14.55
CA SER A 189 9.91 24.02 -13.11
C SER A 189 8.47 23.56 -12.83
N ALA A 190 7.49 24.04 -13.61
CA ALA A 190 6.09 23.65 -13.49
C ALA A 190 5.88 22.16 -13.79
N ALA A 191 6.48 21.64 -14.87
CA ALA A 191 6.38 20.24 -15.24
C ALA A 191 6.97 19.33 -14.16
N TRP A 192 8.18 19.65 -13.67
CA TRP A 192 8.82 18.88 -12.60
C TRP A 192 8.10 19.00 -11.25
N GLY A 193 7.47 20.13 -10.96
CA GLY A 193 6.59 20.31 -9.80
C GLY A 193 5.36 19.40 -9.87
N GLY A 194 4.68 19.35 -11.02
CA GLY A 194 3.55 18.45 -11.26
C GLY A 194 3.95 16.97 -11.16
N ILE A 195 5.11 16.59 -11.69
CA ILE A 195 5.65 15.23 -11.56
C ILE A 195 5.94 14.90 -10.09
N ALA A 196 6.54 15.81 -9.32
CA ALA A 196 6.82 15.58 -7.91
C ALA A 196 5.53 15.41 -7.09
N ALA A 197 4.52 16.24 -7.33
CA ALA A 197 3.21 16.12 -6.69
C ALA A 197 2.46 14.84 -7.11
N GLY A 198 2.54 14.48 -8.40
CA GLY A 198 2.01 13.23 -8.92
C GLY A 198 2.73 12.01 -8.34
N ALA A 199 4.05 12.06 -8.18
CA ALA A 199 4.85 10.98 -7.59
C ALA A 199 4.49 10.79 -6.11
N PHE A 200 4.25 11.87 -5.37
CA PHE A 200 3.79 11.80 -3.99
C PHE A 200 2.42 11.11 -3.86
N LEU A 201 1.50 11.42 -4.77
CA LEU A 201 0.20 10.76 -4.82
C LEU A 201 0.31 9.30 -5.29
N ALA A 202 1.10 9.04 -6.34
CA ALA A 202 1.34 7.72 -6.90
C ALA A 202 2.04 6.77 -5.92
N PHE A 203 2.84 7.31 -4.99
CA PHE A 203 3.48 6.54 -3.93
C PHE A 203 2.47 5.75 -3.09
N TYR A 204 1.24 6.26 -2.92
CA TYR A 204 0.16 5.51 -2.26
C TYR A 204 -0.05 4.13 -2.88
N ALA A 205 0.03 4.01 -4.21
CA ALA A 205 -0.18 2.75 -4.90
C ALA A 205 0.93 1.73 -4.65
N PHE A 206 2.09 2.14 -4.11
CA PHE A 206 3.20 1.27 -3.76
C PHE A 206 3.20 0.82 -2.29
N ILE A 207 2.29 1.36 -1.47
CA ILE A 207 2.14 1.02 -0.06
C ILE A 207 1.53 -0.39 0.04
N GLY A 208 2.14 -1.26 0.85
CA GLY A 208 1.62 -2.60 1.13
C GLY A 208 2.68 -3.71 1.11
N PHE A 209 3.86 -3.49 0.50
CA PHE A 209 4.94 -4.50 0.55
C PHE A 209 5.51 -4.64 1.96
N GLU A 210 5.42 -3.59 2.78
CA GLU A 210 5.82 -3.59 4.18
C GLU A 210 4.99 -4.58 4.99
N ASP A 211 3.70 -4.76 4.69
CA ASP A 211 2.82 -5.69 5.39
C ASP A 211 3.27 -7.16 5.29
N MET A 212 4.10 -7.48 4.29
CA MET A 212 4.70 -8.81 4.13
C MET A 212 5.56 -9.21 5.33
N VAL A 213 6.14 -8.26 6.06
CA VAL A 213 6.96 -8.56 7.24
C VAL A 213 6.12 -9.00 8.43
N ASN A 214 4.84 -8.64 8.47
CA ASN A 214 3.95 -8.96 9.58
C ASN A 214 3.54 -10.43 9.61
N VAL A 215 3.72 -11.16 8.51
CA VAL A 215 3.51 -12.62 8.41
C VAL A 215 4.82 -13.41 8.42
N ALA A 216 5.95 -12.78 8.81
CA ALA A 216 7.27 -13.39 8.77
C ALA A 216 7.37 -14.75 9.50
N GLU A 217 6.60 -14.94 10.57
CA GLU A 217 6.58 -16.18 11.37
C GLU A 217 5.90 -17.36 10.64
N GLU A 218 5.03 -17.08 9.67
CA GLU A 218 4.33 -18.06 8.83
C GLU A 218 5.11 -18.41 7.55
N VAL A 219 6.22 -17.72 7.29
CA VAL A 219 7.03 -17.88 6.08
C VAL A 219 8.03 -19.05 6.22
N LYS A 220 8.13 -19.86 5.17
CA LYS A 220 9.18 -20.89 5.03
C LYS A 220 10.52 -20.22 4.74
N GLU A 221 11.55 -20.52 5.53
CA GLU A 221 12.88 -19.92 5.41
C GLU A 221 12.85 -18.37 5.31
N PRO A 222 12.29 -17.67 6.32
CA PRO A 222 11.97 -16.24 6.21
C PRO A 222 13.17 -15.37 5.82
N ARG A 223 14.38 -15.73 6.30
CA ARG A 223 15.64 -15.03 5.95
C ARG A 223 15.95 -14.98 4.46
N ARG A 224 15.49 -15.95 3.67
CA ARG A 224 15.71 -16.04 2.22
C ARG A 224 14.46 -15.67 1.42
N THR A 225 13.29 -16.04 1.94
CA THR A 225 12.01 -15.90 1.24
C THR A 225 11.48 -14.48 1.29
N LEU A 226 11.46 -13.83 2.47
CA LEU A 226 11.01 -12.43 2.62
C LEU A 226 11.74 -11.45 1.69
N PRO A 227 13.09 -11.37 1.67
CA PRO A 227 13.77 -10.39 0.83
C PRO A 227 13.50 -10.58 -0.67
N ARG A 228 13.37 -11.85 -1.12
CA ARG A 228 13.06 -12.16 -2.52
C ARG A 228 11.63 -11.77 -2.86
N ALA A 229 10.67 -12.09 -1.99
CA ALA A 229 9.27 -11.79 -2.20
C ALA A 229 9.01 -10.27 -2.26
N ILE A 230 9.61 -9.50 -1.33
CA ILE A 230 9.48 -8.04 -1.29
C ILE A 230 9.99 -7.41 -2.59
N ILE A 231 11.19 -7.79 -3.04
CA ILE A 231 11.78 -7.25 -4.27
C ILE A 231 10.96 -7.65 -5.50
N LEU A 232 10.50 -8.90 -5.57
CA LEU A 232 9.66 -9.37 -6.68
C LEU A 232 8.33 -8.62 -6.72
N ALA A 233 7.66 -8.44 -5.58
CA ALA A 233 6.39 -7.73 -5.51
C ALA A 233 6.53 -6.27 -5.98
N VAL A 234 7.58 -5.56 -5.54
CA VAL A 234 7.84 -4.18 -5.97
C VAL A 234 8.22 -4.11 -7.45
N ALA A 235 9.03 -5.03 -7.96
CA ALA A 235 9.40 -5.06 -9.37
C ALA A 235 8.20 -5.35 -10.31
N ILE A 236 7.38 -6.34 -9.95
CA ILE A 236 6.18 -6.71 -10.72
C ILE A 236 5.16 -5.58 -10.69
N SER A 237 4.84 -5.02 -9.51
CA SER A 237 3.91 -3.87 -9.40
C SER A 237 4.41 -2.64 -10.16
N THR A 238 5.70 -2.31 -10.07
CA THR A 238 6.30 -1.21 -10.85
C THR A 238 6.07 -1.41 -12.35
N THR A 239 6.30 -2.62 -12.85
CA THR A 239 6.14 -2.92 -14.28
C THR A 239 4.68 -2.77 -14.71
N LEU A 240 3.74 -3.31 -13.92
CA LEU A 240 2.31 -3.19 -14.18
C LEU A 240 1.84 -1.73 -14.13
N TYR A 241 2.26 -0.97 -13.13
CA TYR A 241 1.84 0.43 -12.97
C TYR A 241 2.39 1.32 -14.07
N LEU A 242 3.63 1.13 -14.51
CA LEU A 242 4.17 1.88 -15.64
C LEU A 242 3.42 1.57 -16.93
N ALA A 243 3.09 0.30 -17.17
CA ALA A 243 2.29 -0.10 -18.33
C ALA A 243 0.88 0.54 -18.29
N VAL A 244 0.19 0.44 -17.14
CA VAL A 244 -1.16 1.00 -16.96
C VAL A 244 -1.16 2.53 -17.01
N ALA A 245 -0.22 3.21 -16.37
CA ALA A 245 -0.12 4.67 -16.40
C ALA A 245 0.17 5.18 -17.81
N THR A 246 1.04 4.49 -18.56
CA THR A 246 1.34 4.84 -19.96
C THR A 246 0.13 4.61 -20.84
N ALA A 247 -0.55 3.47 -20.68
CA ALA A 247 -1.80 3.18 -21.37
C ALA A 247 -2.86 4.26 -21.09
N ALA A 248 -3.01 4.69 -19.84
CA ALA A 248 -4.01 5.66 -19.43
C ALA A 248 -3.84 7.02 -20.12
N VAL A 249 -2.63 7.58 -20.10
CA VAL A 249 -2.36 8.90 -20.72
C VAL A 249 -2.38 8.87 -22.25
N LEU A 250 -2.22 7.69 -22.87
CA LEU A 250 -2.33 7.52 -24.31
C LEU A 250 -3.76 7.23 -24.78
N ALA A 251 -4.55 6.53 -23.97
CA ALA A 251 -5.89 6.07 -24.34
C ALA A 251 -6.97 7.16 -24.19
N LEU A 252 -6.82 8.07 -23.23
CA LEU A 252 -7.86 9.04 -22.88
C LEU A 252 -7.32 10.48 -22.82
N PRO A 253 -8.14 11.48 -23.18
CA PRO A 253 -7.85 12.88 -22.87
C PRO A 253 -7.67 13.07 -21.34
N LEU A 254 -6.70 13.91 -20.95
CA LEU A 254 -6.37 14.15 -19.53
C LEU A 254 -7.56 14.67 -18.71
N GLU A 255 -8.42 15.48 -19.32
CA GLU A 255 -9.60 16.06 -18.65
C GLU A 255 -10.60 14.97 -18.25
N GLU A 256 -10.87 14.00 -19.14
CA GLU A 256 -11.75 12.87 -18.87
C GLU A 256 -11.13 11.93 -17.84
N LEU A 257 -9.85 11.60 -18.03
CA LEU A 257 -9.12 10.69 -17.15
C LEU A 257 -9.03 11.22 -15.71
N SER A 258 -8.77 12.52 -15.53
CA SER A 258 -8.61 13.13 -14.21
C SER A 258 -9.92 13.30 -13.44
N ARG A 259 -11.03 13.48 -14.15
CA ARG A 259 -12.37 13.61 -13.56
C ARG A 259 -13.02 12.28 -13.23
N SER A 260 -12.67 11.22 -13.95
CA SER A 260 -13.23 9.88 -13.73
C SER A 260 -13.05 9.38 -12.30
N ALA A 261 -14.12 8.81 -11.74
CA ALA A 261 -14.11 8.12 -10.45
C ALA A 261 -13.70 6.63 -10.59
N ALA A 262 -13.77 6.08 -11.81
CA ALA A 262 -13.40 4.72 -12.16
C ALA A 262 -12.55 4.71 -13.45
N PRO A 263 -11.31 5.24 -13.41
CA PRO A 263 -10.53 5.52 -14.62
C PRO A 263 -10.21 4.27 -15.43
N LEU A 264 -9.93 3.13 -14.80
CA LEU A 264 -9.66 1.89 -15.54
C LEU A 264 -10.92 1.30 -16.22
N ALA A 265 -12.09 1.50 -15.61
CA ALA A 265 -13.35 1.11 -16.24
C ALA A 265 -13.62 1.96 -17.50
N LEU A 266 -13.40 3.28 -17.40
CA LEU A 266 -13.52 4.21 -18.52
C LEU A 266 -12.54 3.85 -19.66
N MET A 267 -11.29 3.49 -19.33
CA MET A 267 -10.32 3.03 -20.33
C MET A 267 -10.82 1.79 -21.08
N PHE A 268 -11.34 0.80 -20.34
CA PHE A 268 -11.86 -0.43 -20.92
C PHE A 268 -13.05 -0.17 -21.85
N GLU A 269 -14.01 0.63 -21.39
CA GLU A 269 -15.20 1.00 -22.16
C GLU A 269 -14.80 1.75 -23.44
N ARG A 270 -13.88 2.71 -23.34
CA ARG A 270 -13.44 3.50 -24.49
C ARG A 270 -12.68 2.70 -25.54
N ALA A 271 -11.91 1.70 -25.10
CA ALA A 271 -11.12 0.83 -25.98
C ALA A 271 -11.98 -0.26 -26.64
N THR A 272 -12.97 -0.80 -25.94
CA THR A 272 -13.73 -1.97 -26.41
C THR A 272 -15.15 -1.66 -26.90
N GLY A 273 -15.71 -0.51 -26.50
CA GLY A 273 -17.14 -0.19 -26.67
C GLY A 273 -18.08 -1.04 -25.81
N GLN A 274 -17.56 -1.85 -24.89
CA GLN A 274 -18.34 -2.74 -24.02
C GLN A 274 -18.50 -2.16 -22.62
N ALA A 275 -19.61 -2.51 -21.96
CA ALA A 275 -19.85 -2.13 -20.58
C ALA A 275 -18.71 -2.65 -19.67
N PRO A 276 -18.11 -1.83 -18.79
CA PRO A 276 -16.91 -2.17 -18.03
C PRO A 276 -17.20 -3.02 -16.78
N VAL A 277 -18.20 -3.91 -16.84
CA VAL A 277 -18.69 -4.76 -15.74
C VAL A 277 -17.56 -5.58 -15.11
N VAL A 278 -16.71 -6.19 -15.93
CA VAL A 278 -15.61 -7.05 -15.44
C VAL A 278 -14.59 -6.24 -14.65
N ILE A 279 -14.17 -5.08 -15.18
CA ILE A 279 -13.20 -4.21 -14.50
C ILE A 279 -13.80 -3.61 -13.24
N GLY A 280 -15.07 -3.21 -13.28
CA GLY A 280 -15.80 -2.74 -12.10
C GLY A 280 -15.81 -3.79 -10.99
N ALA A 281 -16.18 -5.02 -11.29
CA ALA A 281 -16.24 -6.11 -10.32
C ALA A 281 -14.87 -6.44 -9.71
N ILE A 282 -13.82 -6.50 -10.54
CA ILE A 282 -12.45 -6.71 -10.07
C ILE A 282 -12.02 -5.59 -9.12
N SER A 283 -12.31 -4.34 -9.47
CA SER A 283 -11.94 -3.16 -8.67
C SER A 283 -12.66 -3.15 -7.33
N LEU A 284 -13.97 -3.43 -7.30
CA LEU A 284 -14.75 -3.52 -6.06
C LEU A 284 -14.19 -4.62 -5.13
N PHE A 285 -13.84 -5.76 -5.70
CA PHE A 285 -13.24 -6.86 -4.96
C PHE A 285 -11.86 -6.48 -4.38
N ALA A 286 -11.03 -5.83 -5.17
CA ALA A 286 -9.71 -5.34 -4.77
C ALA A 286 -9.78 -4.33 -3.62
N VAL A 287 -10.73 -3.38 -3.71
CA VAL A 287 -11.01 -2.39 -2.66
C VAL A 287 -11.43 -3.06 -1.36
N VAL A 288 -12.36 -4.03 -1.43
CA VAL A 288 -12.83 -4.79 -0.26
C VAL A 288 -11.67 -5.53 0.41
N ASN A 289 -10.86 -6.23 -0.38
CA ASN A 289 -9.70 -6.96 0.11
C ASN A 289 -8.68 -6.03 0.78
N GLY A 290 -8.27 -4.96 0.09
CA GLY A 290 -7.29 -4.01 0.62
C GLY A 290 -7.76 -3.31 1.90
N ALA A 291 -9.02 -2.85 1.95
CA ALA A 291 -9.56 -2.15 3.12
C ALA A 291 -9.70 -3.10 4.32
N LEU A 292 -10.12 -4.34 4.07
CA LEU A 292 -10.23 -5.36 5.11
C LEU A 292 -8.88 -5.69 5.74
N VAL A 293 -7.85 -5.90 4.91
CA VAL A 293 -6.49 -6.19 5.37
C VAL A 293 -5.97 -5.07 6.25
N GLN A 294 -6.20 -3.80 5.87
CA GLN A 294 -5.73 -2.64 6.64
C GLN A 294 -6.46 -2.47 7.99
N ILE A 295 -7.77 -2.72 8.05
CA ILE A 295 -8.53 -2.75 9.31
C ILE A 295 -7.98 -3.83 10.25
N ILE A 296 -7.70 -5.02 9.73
CA ILE A 296 -7.18 -6.15 10.51
C ILE A 296 -5.75 -5.87 10.99
N MET A 297 -4.89 -5.37 10.11
CA MET A 297 -3.50 -5.00 10.44
C MET A 297 -3.49 -3.99 11.58
N GLY A 298 -4.24 -2.88 11.48
CA GLY A 298 -4.28 -1.87 12.53
C GLY A 298 -4.85 -2.40 13.85
N ALA A 299 -5.87 -3.26 13.80
CA ALA A 299 -6.42 -3.90 15.00
C ALA A 299 -5.40 -4.83 15.69
N ARG A 300 -4.62 -5.59 14.92
CA ARG A 300 -3.54 -6.46 15.44
C ARG A 300 -2.39 -5.65 16.04
N VAL A 301 -2.00 -4.53 15.43
CA VAL A 301 -0.97 -3.63 15.98
C VAL A 301 -1.45 -3.02 17.30
N LEU A 302 -2.68 -2.50 17.37
CA LEU A 302 -3.27 -1.97 18.62
C LEU A 302 -3.31 -3.02 19.73
N TYR A 303 -3.73 -4.24 19.40
CA TYR A 303 -3.75 -5.37 20.32
C TYR A 303 -2.34 -5.70 20.84
N GLY A 304 -1.36 -5.86 19.95
CA GLY A 304 0.02 -6.20 20.32
C GLY A 304 0.68 -5.13 21.19
N MET A 305 0.45 -3.85 20.89
CA MET A 305 0.92 -2.73 21.72
C MET A 305 0.24 -2.70 23.09
N SER A 306 -1.04 -3.05 23.17
CA SER A 306 -1.75 -3.16 24.45
C SER A 306 -1.26 -4.32 25.30
N GLU A 307 -0.99 -5.49 24.71
CA GLU A 307 -0.40 -6.65 25.40
C GLU A 307 1.01 -6.35 25.91
N ALA A 308 1.80 -5.57 25.16
CA ALA A 308 3.10 -5.07 25.61
C ALA A 308 3.03 -3.97 26.69
N GLY A 309 1.81 -3.58 27.11
CA GLY A 309 1.55 -2.56 28.13
C GLY A 309 1.81 -1.13 27.68
N TRP A 310 1.78 -0.85 26.37
CA TRP A 310 2.06 0.48 25.81
C TRP A 310 0.77 1.30 25.60
N LEU A 311 -0.36 0.61 25.49
CA LEU A 311 -1.69 1.19 25.31
C LEU A 311 -2.65 0.69 26.41
N PRO A 312 -3.82 1.34 26.59
CA PRO A 312 -4.81 0.90 27.56
C PRO A 312 -5.22 -0.56 27.32
N ARG A 313 -5.30 -1.35 28.39
CA ARG A 313 -5.68 -2.79 28.40
C ARG A 313 -7.03 -3.09 27.73
N TRP A 314 -7.82 -2.07 27.43
CA TRP A 314 -9.08 -2.20 26.69
C TRP A 314 -8.88 -2.78 25.29
N PHE A 315 -7.78 -2.45 24.60
CA PHE A 315 -7.44 -2.98 23.27
C PHE A 315 -6.94 -4.43 23.29
N ALA A 316 -6.42 -4.90 24.42
CA ALA A 316 -5.99 -6.29 24.62
C ALA A 316 -7.14 -7.30 24.75
N ARG A 317 -8.41 -6.86 24.81
CA ARG A 317 -9.54 -7.79 24.98
C ARG A 317 -9.87 -8.53 23.69
N VAL A 318 -9.79 -9.85 23.73
CA VAL A 318 -10.12 -10.76 22.63
C VAL A 318 -11.48 -11.43 22.83
N HIS A 319 -12.17 -11.72 21.73
CA HIS A 319 -13.45 -12.42 21.75
C HIS A 319 -13.27 -13.90 22.12
N ALA A 320 -13.98 -14.39 23.15
CA ALA A 320 -13.74 -15.70 23.75
C ALA A 320 -13.78 -16.89 22.76
N ARG A 321 -14.69 -16.87 21.77
CA ARG A 321 -14.86 -17.96 20.80
C ARG A 321 -14.04 -17.79 19.51
N ARG A 322 -13.77 -16.56 19.10
CA ARG A 322 -13.17 -16.22 17.78
C ARG A 322 -11.69 -15.83 17.89
N ARG A 323 -11.23 -15.53 19.11
CA ARG A 323 -9.86 -15.06 19.42
C ARG A 323 -9.44 -13.82 18.64
N THR A 324 -10.41 -13.01 18.20
CA THR A 324 -10.19 -11.73 17.49
C THR A 324 -10.23 -10.55 18.46
N PRO A 325 -9.41 -9.50 18.27
CA PRO A 325 -9.38 -8.32 19.13
C PRO A 325 -10.54 -7.36 18.82
N HIS A 326 -11.77 -7.78 19.15
CA HIS A 326 -13.01 -7.10 18.78
C HIS A 326 -13.11 -5.61 19.18
N HIS A 327 -12.52 -5.19 20.30
CA HIS A 327 -12.48 -3.78 20.69
C HIS A 327 -11.57 -2.94 19.77
N ALA A 328 -10.40 -3.47 19.42
CA ALA A 328 -9.49 -2.81 18.48
C ALA A 328 -10.11 -2.76 17.08
N THR A 329 -10.78 -3.83 16.65
CA THR A 329 -11.54 -3.84 15.38
C THR A 329 -12.66 -2.80 15.39
N ALA A 330 -13.46 -2.71 16.45
CA ALA A 330 -14.53 -1.73 16.55
C ALA A 330 -14.01 -0.28 16.49
N PHE A 331 -12.89 0.00 17.19
CA PHE A 331 -12.22 1.29 17.10
C PHE A 331 -11.75 1.59 15.67
N MET A 332 -11.07 0.63 15.02
CA MET A 332 -10.60 0.77 13.64
C MET A 332 -11.78 1.07 12.71
N THR A 333 -12.85 0.27 12.76
CA THR A 333 -14.04 0.45 11.92
C THR A 333 -14.71 1.82 12.13
N ALA A 334 -14.89 2.24 13.39
CA ALA A 334 -15.50 3.53 13.69
C ALA A 334 -14.64 4.71 13.19
N ALA A 335 -13.33 4.65 13.40
CA ALA A 335 -12.42 5.69 12.94
C ALA A 335 -12.30 5.73 11.42
N VAL A 336 -12.25 4.58 10.73
CA VAL A 336 -12.30 4.50 9.27
C VAL A 336 -13.59 5.13 8.73
N LEU A 337 -14.74 4.82 9.34
CA LEU A 337 -16.02 5.38 8.92
C LEU A 337 -16.03 6.91 9.04
N VAL A 338 -15.59 7.44 10.19
CA VAL A 338 -15.51 8.89 10.41
C VAL A 338 -14.59 9.55 9.38
N LEU A 339 -13.40 9.00 9.15
CA LEU A 339 -12.45 9.57 8.19
C LEU A 339 -12.96 9.50 6.75
N ALA A 340 -13.57 8.39 6.35
CA ALA A 340 -14.11 8.20 5.00
C ALA A 340 -15.28 9.14 4.71
N LEU A 341 -16.12 9.44 5.70
CA LEU A 341 -17.24 10.38 5.55
C LEU A 341 -16.79 11.85 5.64
N ALA A 342 -15.77 12.16 6.44
CA ALA A 342 -15.35 13.53 6.71
C ALA A 342 -14.34 14.10 5.70
N LEU A 343 -13.51 13.25 5.08
CA LEU A 343 -12.36 13.72 4.29
C LEU A 343 -12.42 13.31 2.81
N PRO A 344 -11.95 14.17 1.89
CA PRO A 344 -11.83 13.83 0.48
C PRO A 344 -10.81 12.71 0.21
N LEU A 345 -11.06 11.95 -0.86
CA LEU A 345 -10.19 10.84 -1.30
C LEU A 345 -8.72 11.26 -1.45
N LEU A 346 -8.46 12.40 -2.10
CA LEU A 346 -7.08 12.88 -2.32
C LEU A 346 -6.38 13.25 -1.02
N THR A 347 -7.11 13.85 -0.07
CA THR A 347 -6.57 14.21 1.24
C THR A 347 -6.17 12.96 2.01
N LEU A 348 -7.03 11.94 1.99
CA LEU A 348 -6.74 10.65 2.62
C LEU A 348 -5.52 9.98 1.97
N ALA A 349 -5.48 9.86 0.63
CA ALA A 349 -4.35 9.27 -0.09
C ALA A 349 -3.03 9.99 0.21
N LYS A 350 -3.03 11.33 0.17
CA LYS A 350 -1.85 12.15 0.50
C LYS A 350 -1.41 11.96 1.96
N ALA A 351 -2.36 11.89 2.90
CA ALA A 351 -2.07 11.67 4.30
C ALA A 351 -1.45 10.29 4.56
N THR A 352 -1.95 9.23 3.90
CA THR A 352 -1.33 7.90 3.98
C THR A 352 0.10 7.92 3.44
N SER A 353 0.34 8.49 2.24
CA SER A 353 1.70 8.64 1.69
C SER A 353 2.63 9.38 2.65
N PHE A 354 2.16 10.49 3.24
CA PHE A 354 2.92 11.28 4.21
C PHE A 354 3.36 10.44 5.41
N ILE A 355 2.40 9.75 6.04
CA ILE A 355 2.64 8.94 7.24
C ILE A 355 3.64 7.82 6.94
N ILE A 356 3.46 7.09 5.84
CA ILE A 356 4.33 5.98 5.48
C ILE A 356 5.73 6.45 5.09
N LEU A 357 5.86 7.58 4.38
CA LEU A 357 7.18 8.14 4.08
C LEU A 357 7.95 8.53 5.35
N VAL A 358 7.27 9.08 6.36
CA VAL A 358 7.87 9.35 7.68
C VAL A 358 8.33 8.06 8.36
N VAL A 359 7.50 7.01 8.34
CA VAL A 359 7.88 5.68 8.86
C VAL A 359 9.10 5.15 8.10
N PHE A 360 9.10 5.21 6.77
CA PHE A 360 10.19 4.74 5.92
C PHE A 360 11.49 5.49 6.17
N SER A 361 11.45 6.81 6.40
CA SER A 361 12.62 7.57 6.84
C SER A 361 13.23 7.00 8.12
N LEU A 362 12.39 6.64 9.12
CA LEU A 362 12.87 6.01 10.35
C LEU A 362 13.42 4.60 10.12
N ILE A 363 12.83 3.82 9.23
CA ILE A 363 13.33 2.49 8.83
C ILE A 363 14.70 2.59 8.18
N HIS A 364 14.88 3.54 7.26
CA HIS A 364 16.17 3.79 6.60
C HIS A 364 17.26 4.16 7.62
N LEU A 365 16.96 5.07 8.55
CA LEU A 365 17.89 5.43 9.63
C LEU A 365 18.18 4.24 10.55
N SER A 366 17.17 3.42 10.86
CA SER A 366 17.33 2.22 11.68
C SER A 366 18.30 1.24 11.03
N LEU A 367 18.13 0.95 9.74
CA LEU A 367 19.06 0.09 9.01
C LEU A 367 20.47 0.67 8.96
N ALA A 368 20.60 1.98 8.72
CA ALA A 368 21.90 2.66 8.73
C ALA A 368 22.60 2.55 10.08
N ALA A 369 21.88 2.73 11.20
CA ALA A 369 22.39 2.56 12.54
C ALA A 369 22.82 1.11 12.83
N ILE A 370 22.00 0.13 12.44
CA ILE A 370 22.31 -1.31 12.61
C ILE A 370 23.57 -1.69 11.84
N LYS A 371 23.72 -1.22 10.59
CA LYS A 371 24.90 -1.51 9.75
C LYS A 371 26.20 -0.88 10.25
N ARG A 372 26.11 0.16 11.08
CA ARG A 372 27.27 0.75 11.77
C ARG A 372 27.69 -0.08 12.99
N ARG A 373 26.73 -0.70 13.68
CA ARG A 373 26.97 -1.41 14.95
C ARG A 373 27.21 -2.91 14.80
N ARG A 374 26.56 -3.57 13.83
CA ARG A 374 26.52 -5.04 13.71
C ARG A 374 26.77 -5.48 12.26
N PRO A 375 27.72 -6.41 12.01
CA PRO A 375 27.83 -7.06 10.70
C PRO A 375 26.55 -7.86 10.37
N PRO A 376 26.26 -8.11 9.09
CA PRO A 376 25.12 -8.95 8.72
C PRO A 376 25.30 -10.37 9.26
N PRO A 377 24.24 -11.02 9.79
CA PRO A 377 24.29 -12.43 10.18
C PRO A 377 24.64 -13.34 8.99
N HIS A 378 25.20 -14.51 9.26
CA HIS A 378 25.48 -15.51 8.22
C HIS A 378 24.21 -15.87 7.41
N GLY A 379 24.34 -15.86 6.09
CA GLY A 379 23.24 -16.17 5.15
C GLY A 379 22.27 -15.00 4.87
N VAL A 380 22.53 -13.81 5.41
CA VAL A 380 21.76 -12.58 5.13
C VAL A 380 22.47 -11.77 4.05
N ARG A 381 21.73 -11.37 3.01
CA ARG A 381 22.25 -10.48 1.97
C ARG A 381 22.30 -9.04 2.49
N ALA A 382 23.48 -8.47 2.57
CA ALA A 382 23.67 -7.05 2.90
C ALA A 382 23.69 -6.21 1.61
N TYR A 383 22.85 -5.19 1.54
CA TYR A 383 22.89 -4.22 0.45
C TYR A 383 23.96 -3.16 0.70
N PRO A 384 24.34 -2.33 -0.27
CA PRO A 384 25.28 -1.25 -0.03
C PRO A 384 24.81 -0.26 1.04
N ARG A 385 25.74 0.42 1.72
CA ARG A 385 25.41 1.41 2.77
C ARG A 385 24.74 2.67 2.20
N TRP A 386 24.94 2.98 0.92
CA TRP A 386 24.32 4.14 0.29
C TRP A 386 22.80 3.97 0.10
N VAL A 387 22.29 2.73 0.04
CA VAL A 387 20.86 2.44 -0.20
C VAL A 387 19.96 3.06 0.88
N PRO A 388 20.13 2.76 2.18
CA PRO A 388 19.31 3.41 3.20
C PRO A 388 19.55 4.91 3.30
N VAL A 389 20.74 5.40 2.97
CA VAL A 389 21.03 6.85 3.00
C VAL A 389 20.27 7.58 1.88
N ALA A 390 20.33 7.07 0.66
CA ALA A 390 19.59 7.60 -0.48
C ALA A 390 18.07 7.51 -0.25
N GLY A 391 17.60 6.36 0.25
CA GLY A 391 16.19 6.16 0.60
C GLY A 391 15.69 7.15 1.67
N PHE A 392 16.49 7.42 2.71
CA PHE A 392 16.17 8.44 3.70
C PHE A 392 16.01 9.82 3.09
N PHE A 393 17.00 10.30 2.32
CA PHE A 393 16.96 11.63 1.73
C PHE A 393 15.82 11.79 0.72
N LEU A 394 15.54 10.77 -0.10
CA LEU A 394 14.42 10.81 -1.03
C LEU A 394 13.07 10.82 -0.31
N SER A 395 12.90 10.01 0.74
CA SER A 395 11.66 10.00 1.53
C SER A 395 11.43 11.35 2.21
N VAL A 396 12.47 11.92 2.81
CA VAL A 396 12.41 13.26 3.44
C VAL A 396 12.16 14.34 2.40
N ALA A 397 12.78 14.26 1.22
CA ALA A 397 12.56 15.24 0.15
C ALA A 397 11.10 15.24 -0.33
N MET A 398 10.47 14.07 -0.49
CA MET A 398 9.05 13.97 -0.83
C MET A 398 8.13 14.56 0.26
N VAL A 399 8.44 14.27 1.52
CA VAL A 399 7.70 14.83 2.67
C VAL A 399 7.85 16.35 2.73
N ALA A 400 9.08 16.86 2.58
CA ALA A 400 9.37 18.29 2.61
C ALA A 400 8.68 19.03 1.44
N PHE A 401 8.70 18.43 0.24
CA PHE A 401 7.97 18.95 -0.91
C PHE A 401 6.47 19.05 -0.62
N GLN A 402 5.87 18.01 -0.04
CA GLN A 402 4.43 18.02 0.29
C GLN A 402 4.09 19.06 1.37
N LEU A 403 4.96 19.27 2.38
CA LEU A 403 4.76 20.31 3.38
C LEU A 403 4.84 21.71 2.77
N HIS A 404 5.76 21.92 1.83
CA HIS A 404 5.91 23.18 1.11
C HIS A 404 4.68 23.49 0.24
N GLU A 405 4.12 22.49 -0.43
CA GLU A 405 2.86 22.62 -1.17
C GLU A 405 1.69 22.98 -0.24
N LEU A 406 1.59 22.33 0.93
CA LEU A 406 0.55 22.63 1.93
C LEU A 406 0.69 24.03 2.54
N ALA A 407 1.89 24.61 2.58
CA ALA A 407 2.11 25.96 3.08
C ALA A 407 1.79 27.05 2.04
N ARG A 408 1.66 26.68 0.76
CA ARG A 408 1.38 27.62 -0.34
C ARG A 408 -0.09 27.70 -0.74
N GLY A 409 -0.85 26.64 -0.51
CA GLY A 409 -2.31 26.59 -0.71
C GLY A 409 -3.04 27.01 0.55
#